data_AF-A0A7U9X2P5-F1
#
_entry.id   AF-A0A7U9X2P5-F1
#
_cell.length_a   1.000
_cell.length_b   1.000
_cell.length_c   1.000
_cell.angle_alpha   90.00
_cell.angle_beta   90.00
_cell.angle_gamma   90.00
#
_symmetry.space_group_name_H-M   'P 1'
#
loop_
_entity.id
_entity.type
_entity.pdbx_description
1 polymer ?
#
loop_
_entity_poly.entity_id
_entity_poly.type
_entity_poly.pdbx_seq_one_letter_code
_entity_poly.pdbx_strand_id
1 'polypeptide(L)'
;MKYKLVIHIGTPKTGTTAIQQFLCENYDMLQQFGWQYMDVQRGTDVKSNTNYADSAAVTMLGKVVDHTSGWRVNTEHAIWREMWEQIRKRLEDSNVILSEEMIWRWNLTSFFEACKKEYDHIEVIVYLRRQDRYIESWWNQEVKERPYRSETFSDYIKNGKDPSLSYLEKLNEIADVVGTGQLHVRVYEKQQFSGERGDVVSDFLAALSIYPDWEECAVRSSVNERLSGNLLEIKRNLNSILIREDAAAKQMQLAVRSIGAAYSTKASDRHIEGYFSTEERRKFLDCFAEENKKIAQKYLGSEKLFQDTDVDIPEYSVNWNMMYADMIHIFGELIYQQQKKLSAQAAVTMRMIQKSLSKEGRKLAIFGAGFGCRNLLAQCRLDADVIWDNDICKHGRTVLGIPIMALDQKHIRDYFVIISCEDERLTKQIAEQLEKLGCQKYEDYVAGNELL
;
A
#
# COMPACT_ATOMS: atom_id res chain seq x y z
N MET A 1 -17.77 20.15 -21.73
CA MET A 1 -17.93 18.68 -21.84
C MET A 1 -18.91 18.22 -20.77
N LYS A 2 -19.47 17.01 -20.86
CA LYS A 2 -20.61 16.57 -20.02
C LYS A 2 -20.20 15.93 -18.69
N TYR A 3 -19.09 15.20 -18.65
CA TYR A 3 -18.66 14.41 -17.49
C TYR A 3 -17.42 14.99 -16.81
N LYS A 4 -17.17 14.64 -15.56
CA LYS A 4 -16.02 15.13 -14.80
C LYS A 4 -15.12 14.01 -14.30
N LEU A 5 -13.84 14.33 -14.17
CA LEU A 5 -12.85 13.52 -13.49
C LEU A 5 -12.70 14.04 -12.06
N VAL A 6 -12.99 13.21 -11.07
CA VAL A 6 -12.72 13.51 -9.65
C VAL A 6 -11.46 12.78 -9.22
N ILE A 7 -10.46 13.54 -8.78
CA ILE A 7 -9.23 13.03 -8.18
C ILE A 7 -9.33 13.19 -6.66
N HIS A 8 -9.51 12.07 -5.97
CA HIS A 8 -9.44 11.99 -4.53
C HIS A 8 -7.98 11.85 -4.08
N ILE A 9 -7.52 12.82 -3.27
CA ILE A 9 -6.25 12.76 -2.56
C ILE A 9 -6.54 12.62 -1.07
N GLY A 10 -6.53 11.38 -0.58
CA GLY A 10 -6.50 11.15 0.85
C GLY A 10 -5.10 11.42 1.37
N THR A 11 -4.90 12.46 2.18
CA THR A 11 -3.60 12.59 2.88
C THR A 11 -3.36 11.32 3.70
N PRO A 12 -2.11 10.87 3.89
CA PRO A 12 -1.85 9.61 4.57
C PRO A 12 -2.66 9.45 5.86
N LYS A 13 -3.29 8.29 6.01
CA LYS A 13 -4.07 7.91 7.20
C LYS A 13 -5.39 8.70 7.37
N THR A 14 -6.05 9.04 6.27
CA THR A 14 -7.43 9.61 6.21
C THR A 14 -8.49 8.65 5.68
N GLY A 15 -8.29 7.34 5.83
CA GLY A 15 -9.28 6.35 5.42
C GLY A 15 -9.35 6.07 3.92
N THR A 16 -8.33 6.47 3.14
CA THR A 16 -8.21 6.20 1.70
C THR A 16 -8.47 4.74 1.34
N THR A 17 -7.91 3.79 2.09
CA THR A 17 -8.14 2.35 1.88
C THR A 17 -9.61 1.96 2.03
N ALA A 18 -10.34 2.56 2.99
CA ALA A 18 -11.76 2.29 3.20
C ALA A 18 -12.59 2.77 2.00
N ILE A 19 -12.31 3.99 1.53
CA ILE A 19 -12.95 4.58 0.35
C ILE A 19 -12.67 3.72 -0.89
N GLN A 20 -11.40 3.44 -1.19
CA GLN A 20 -10.99 2.66 -2.37
C GLN A 20 -11.61 1.26 -2.37
N GLN A 21 -11.58 0.58 -1.22
CA GLN A 21 -12.19 -0.73 -1.09
C GLN A 21 -13.70 -0.69 -1.35
N PHE A 22 -14.40 0.28 -0.76
CA PHE A 22 -15.83 0.44 -0.98
C PHE A 22 -16.15 0.73 -2.45
N LEU A 23 -15.39 1.61 -3.10
CA LEU A 23 -15.59 1.95 -4.52
C LEU A 23 -15.36 0.75 -5.45
N CYS A 24 -14.38 -0.10 -5.15
CA CYS A 24 -14.16 -1.36 -5.88
C CYS A 24 -15.30 -2.36 -5.68
N GLU A 25 -15.69 -2.59 -4.42
CA GLU A 25 -16.69 -3.62 -4.08
C GLU A 25 -18.11 -3.24 -4.53
N ASN A 26 -18.38 -1.95 -4.74
CA ASN A 26 -19.69 -1.41 -5.12
C ASN A 26 -19.68 -0.75 -6.51
N TYR A 27 -18.84 -1.24 -7.42
CA TYR A 27 -18.67 -0.66 -8.76
C TYR A 27 -19.98 -0.56 -9.56
N ASP A 28 -20.82 -1.60 -9.54
CA ASP A 28 -22.09 -1.61 -10.27
C ASP A 28 -23.09 -0.58 -9.72
N MET A 29 -23.11 -0.38 -8.40
CA MET A 29 -23.90 0.68 -7.75
C MET A 29 -23.45 2.05 -8.24
N LEU A 30 -22.13 2.32 -8.28
CA LEU A 30 -21.61 3.60 -8.76
C LEU A 30 -22.04 3.89 -10.21
N GLN A 31 -22.07 2.86 -11.08
CA GLN A 31 -22.50 3.02 -12.47
C GLN A 31 -23.96 3.48 -12.59
N GLN A 32 -24.85 3.02 -11.70
CA GLN A 32 -26.24 3.46 -11.67
C GLN A 32 -26.36 4.97 -11.36
N PHE A 33 -25.42 5.52 -10.60
CA PHE A 33 -25.29 6.95 -10.34
C PHE A 33 -24.48 7.71 -11.42
N GLY A 34 -24.08 7.05 -12.51
CA GLY A 34 -23.29 7.64 -13.58
C GLY A 34 -21.81 7.85 -13.24
N TRP A 35 -21.28 7.04 -12.32
CA TRP A 35 -19.88 7.09 -11.89
C TRP A 35 -19.14 5.79 -12.18
N GLN A 36 -17.86 5.90 -12.52
CA GLN A 36 -16.94 4.78 -12.63
C GLN A 36 -15.69 5.02 -11.80
N TYR A 37 -15.37 4.09 -10.90
CA TYR A 37 -14.09 4.11 -10.21
C TYR A 37 -13.02 3.40 -11.04
N MET A 38 -11.84 4.03 -11.16
CA MET A 38 -10.66 3.41 -11.77
C MET A 38 -9.58 3.18 -10.71
N ASP A 39 -9.33 1.91 -10.41
CA ASP A 39 -8.28 1.51 -9.48
C ASP A 39 -6.89 1.66 -10.13
N VAL A 40 -6.19 2.72 -9.75
CA VAL A 40 -4.82 3.01 -10.21
C VAL A 40 -3.74 2.34 -9.35
N GLN A 41 -4.12 1.66 -8.27
CA GLN A 41 -3.20 0.93 -7.40
C GLN A 41 -2.99 -0.52 -7.85
N ARG A 42 -4.02 -1.18 -8.39
CA ARG A 42 -3.99 -2.62 -8.72
C ARG A 42 -3.80 -2.97 -10.20
N GLY A 43 -3.80 -1.99 -11.09
CA GLY A 43 -3.82 -2.26 -12.53
C GLY A 43 -5.24 -2.23 -13.09
N THR A 44 -5.34 -2.22 -14.41
CA THR A 44 -6.44 -1.64 -15.21
C THR A 44 -7.77 -2.41 -15.25
N ASP A 45 -7.96 -3.43 -14.42
CA ASP A 45 -9.19 -4.23 -14.39
C ASP A 45 -9.80 -4.29 -12.98
N VAL A 46 -10.87 -3.50 -12.80
CA VAL A 46 -11.68 -3.42 -11.56
C VAL A 46 -12.36 -4.76 -11.20
N LYS A 47 -12.21 -5.81 -12.03
CA LYS A 47 -12.70 -7.17 -11.79
C LYS A 47 -11.64 -8.14 -11.23
N SER A 48 -10.37 -7.76 -11.12
CA SER A 48 -9.36 -8.63 -10.48
C SER A 48 -9.44 -8.52 -8.96
N ASN A 49 -10.44 -9.21 -8.42
CA ASN A 49 -10.62 -9.45 -6.99
C ASN A 49 -9.53 -10.44 -6.53
N THR A 50 -8.31 -9.97 -6.30
CA THR A 50 -7.27 -10.78 -5.65
C THR A 50 -6.64 -10.02 -4.50
N ASN A 51 -6.84 -10.58 -3.32
CA ASN A 51 -6.23 -10.22 -2.06
C ASN A 51 -4.71 -10.07 -2.18
N TYR A 52 -4.16 -9.24 -1.29
CA TYR A 52 -2.75 -8.94 -1.06
C TYR A 52 -2.19 -7.77 -1.89
N ALA A 53 -2.32 -6.60 -1.26
CA ALA A 53 -1.44 -5.47 -1.44
C ALA A 53 0.02 -5.93 -1.29
N ASP A 54 0.75 -5.91 -2.41
CA ASP A 54 2.20 -5.98 -2.41
C ASP A 54 2.72 -4.79 -1.57
N SER A 55 3.24 -5.08 -0.38
CA SER A 55 4.03 -4.12 0.36
C SER A 55 5.31 -3.86 -0.43
N ALA A 56 5.45 -2.62 -0.90
CA ALA A 56 6.39 -2.08 -1.90
C ALA A 56 5.83 -1.94 -3.34
N ALA A 57 4.50 -1.98 -3.53
CA ALA A 57 3.85 -1.69 -4.81
C ALA A 57 4.03 -0.22 -5.20
N VAL A 58 4.93 0.05 -6.16
CA VAL A 58 4.85 1.28 -6.94
C VAL A 58 3.51 1.23 -7.69
N THR A 59 2.54 2.04 -7.26
CA THR A 59 1.24 2.19 -7.92
C THR A 59 1.45 2.58 -9.39
N MET A 60 0.46 2.38 -10.27
CA MET A 60 0.65 2.75 -11.70
C MET A 60 1.12 4.20 -11.83
N LEU A 61 0.55 5.08 -11.00
CA LEU A 61 0.97 6.47 -10.93
C LEU A 61 2.35 6.66 -10.30
N GLY A 62 2.74 5.87 -9.30
CA GLY A 62 4.11 5.94 -8.76
C GLY A 62 5.20 5.65 -9.79
N LYS A 63 4.91 4.83 -10.82
CA LYS A 63 5.89 4.48 -11.88
C LYS A 63 6.13 5.61 -12.88
N VAL A 64 5.18 6.54 -12.98
CA VAL A 64 5.30 7.69 -13.90
C VAL A 64 5.96 8.88 -13.22
N VAL A 65 6.32 8.79 -11.94
CA VAL A 65 6.96 9.90 -11.21
C VAL A 65 8.47 9.71 -11.21
N ASP A 66 9.18 10.72 -11.70
CA ASP A 66 10.63 10.79 -11.61
C ASP A 66 11.05 11.29 -10.22
N HIS A 67 11.51 10.36 -9.39
CA HIS A 67 12.00 10.63 -8.04
C HIS A 67 13.35 11.37 -7.99
N THR A 68 14.10 11.39 -9.09
CA THR A 68 15.39 12.11 -9.18
C THR A 68 15.22 13.55 -9.65
N SER A 69 14.12 13.86 -10.34
CA SER A 69 13.79 15.19 -10.87
C SER A 69 12.74 15.91 -10.04
N GLY A 70 12.78 15.78 -8.70
CA GLY A 70 11.88 16.50 -7.81
C GLY A 70 10.42 16.02 -7.87
N TRP A 71 10.20 14.72 -8.07
CA TRP A 71 8.88 14.08 -8.05
C TRP A 71 7.94 14.57 -9.14
N ARG A 72 8.47 14.83 -10.34
CA ARG A 72 7.69 15.28 -11.50
C ARG A 72 7.12 14.11 -12.28
N VAL A 73 5.98 14.32 -12.91
CA VAL A 73 5.32 13.30 -13.75
C VAL A 73 5.96 13.24 -15.13
N ASN A 74 6.31 12.04 -15.57
CA ASN A 74 6.75 11.73 -16.92
C ASN A 74 5.55 11.36 -17.80
N THR A 75 5.04 12.35 -18.53
CA THR A 75 3.89 12.18 -19.45
C THR A 75 4.22 11.29 -20.65
N GLU A 76 5.51 11.10 -20.96
CA GLU A 76 5.96 10.22 -22.05
C GLU A 76 6.07 8.74 -21.64
N HIS A 77 5.83 8.43 -20.36
CA HIS A 77 5.84 7.07 -19.87
C HIS A 77 4.63 6.29 -20.43
N ALA A 78 4.84 5.05 -20.88
CA ALA A 78 3.78 4.23 -21.48
C ALA A 78 2.54 4.08 -20.57
N ILE A 79 2.77 3.88 -19.27
CA ILE A 79 1.70 3.79 -18.25
C ILE A 79 0.86 5.07 -18.17
N TRP A 80 1.46 6.25 -18.31
CA TRP A 80 0.70 7.52 -18.32
C TRP A 80 -0.27 7.54 -19.50
N ARG A 81 0.24 7.24 -20.71
CA ARG A 81 -0.58 7.22 -21.94
C ARG A 81 -1.71 6.19 -21.87
N GLU A 82 -1.41 4.97 -21.44
CA GLU A 82 -2.39 3.89 -21.30
C GLU A 82 -3.48 4.24 -20.28
N MET A 83 -3.09 4.81 -19.14
CA MET A 83 -4.03 5.28 -18.12
C MET A 83 -4.97 6.36 -18.67
N TRP A 84 -4.44 7.35 -19.38
CA TRP A 84 -5.26 8.44 -19.93
C TRP A 84 -6.14 8.02 -21.10
N GLU A 85 -5.71 7.07 -21.93
CA GLU A 85 -6.59 6.45 -22.93
C GLU A 85 -7.82 5.82 -22.27
N GLN A 86 -7.60 5.10 -21.18
CA GLN A 86 -8.64 4.48 -20.37
C GLN A 86 -9.55 5.46 -19.64
N ILE A 87 -8.99 6.54 -19.09
CA ILE A 87 -9.77 7.60 -18.45
C ILE A 87 -10.65 8.29 -19.49
N ARG A 88 -10.08 8.69 -20.63
CA ARG A 88 -10.82 9.36 -21.71
C ARG A 88 -12.01 8.54 -22.19
N LYS A 89 -11.79 7.24 -22.43
CA LYS A 89 -12.86 6.34 -22.87
C LYS A 89 -14.05 6.31 -21.89
N ARG A 90 -13.78 6.30 -20.59
CA ARG A 90 -14.85 6.30 -19.56
C ARG A 90 -15.53 7.66 -19.44
N LEU A 91 -14.79 8.74 -19.62
CA LEU A 91 -15.31 10.11 -19.64
C LEU A 91 -16.21 10.40 -20.87
N GLU A 92 -16.33 9.48 -21.82
CA GLU A 92 -17.30 9.58 -22.93
C GLU A 92 -18.75 9.44 -22.44
N ASP A 93 -18.99 8.64 -21.38
CA ASP A 93 -20.35 8.28 -20.94
C ASP A 93 -20.60 8.37 -19.42
N SER A 94 -19.56 8.57 -18.60
CA SER A 94 -19.65 8.57 -17.14
C SER A 94 -18.65 9.52 -16.48
N ASN A 95 -18.95 9.92 -15.24
CA ASN A 95 -17.98 10.59 -14.39
C ASN A 95 -16.96 9.57 -13.89
N VAL A 96 -15.70 9.96 -13.75
CA VAL A 96 -14.62 9.05 -13.35
C VAL A 96 -14.05 9.45 -11.99
N ILE A 97 -13.81 8.48 -11.12
CA ILE A 97 -13.14 8.66 -9.83
C ILE A 97 -11.76 8.02 -9.89
N LEU A 98 -10.74 8.79 -9.50
CA LEU A 98 -9.39 8.31 -9.19
C LEU A 98 -9.11 8.56 -7.71
N SER A 99 -8.40 7.64 -7.04
CA SER A 99 -8.02 7.81 -5.65
C SER A 99 -6.59 7.34 -5.43
N GLU A 100 -5.71 8.23 -4.98
CA GLU A 100 -4.29 7.92 -4.69
C GLU A 100 -3.75 8.85 -3.59
N GLU A 101 -3.26 8.28 -2.50
CA GLU A 101 -2.72 9.05 -1.37
C GLU A 101 -1.32 9.61 -1.64
N MET A 102 -0.53 8.91 -2.48
CA MET A 102 0.85 9.30 -2.75
C MET A 102 0.95 10.60 -3.56
N ILE A 103 -0.11 11.01 -4.28
CA ILE A 103 -0.18 12.31 -4.97
C ILE A 103 0.17 13.45 -4.00
N TRP A 104 -0.26 13.35 -2.74
CA TRP A 104 0.03 14.37 -1.73
C TRP A 104 1.52 14.60 -1.51
N ARG A 105 2.38 13.66 -1.88
CA ARG A 105 3.85 13.74 -1.72
C ARG A 105 4.60 14.08 -3.00
N TRP A 106 3.91 14.22 -4.13
CA TRP A 106 4.54 14.57 -5.41
C TRP A 106 4.62 16.08 -5.61
N ASN A 107 5.18 16.48 -6.75
CA ASN A 107 5.05 17.83 -7.26
C ASN A 107 3.61 18.05 -7.76
N LEU A 108 2.76 18.65 -6.92
CA LEU A 108 1.33 18.79 -7.17
C LEU A 108 1.06 19.64 -8.42
N THR A 109 1.77 20.76 -8.57
CA THR A 109 1.67 21.62 -9.77
C THR A 109 1.93 20.83 -11.04
N SER A 110 3.07 20.13 -11.12
CA SER A 110 3.44 19.34 -12.31
C SER A 110 2.44 18.21 -12.59
N PHE A 111 1.90 17.57 -11.55
CA PHE A 111 0.91 16.51 -11.72
C PHE A 111 -0.40 17.06 -12.28
N PHE A 112 -0.96 18.11 -11.67
CA PHE A 112 -2.23 18.69 -12.12
C PHE A 112 -2.11 19.42 -13.46
N GLU A 113 -0.97 20.04 -13.78
CA GLU A 113 -0.71 20.59 -15.11
C GLU A 113 -0.72 19.50 -16.18
N ALA A 114 -0.11 18.35 -15.88
CA ALA A 114 -0.14 17.19 -16.77
C ALA A 114 -1.58 16.67 -16.94
N CYS A 115 -2.35 16.55 -15.86
CA CYS A 115 -3.75 16.16 -15.96
C CYS A 115 -4.60 17.15 -16.77
N LYS A 116 -4.40 18.47 -16.56
CA LYS A 116 -5.13 19.53 -17.28
C LYS A 116 -4.85 19.56 -18.78
N LYS A 117 -3.68 19.07 -19.23
CA LYS A 117 -3.40 18.87 -20.66
C LYS A 117 -4.22 17.75 -21.29
N GLU A 118 -4.63 16.77 -20.49
CA GLU A 118 -5.36 15.59 -20.94
C GLU A 118 -6.88 15.77 -20.82
N TYR A 119 -7.33 16.52 -19.80
CA TYR A 119 -8.76 16.76 -19.56
C TYR A 119 -9.04 18.07 -18.82
N ASP A 120 -10.08 18.79 -19.24
CA ASP A 120 -10.38 20.10 -18.68
C ASP A 120 -11.19 20.07 -17.39
N HIS A 121 -12.18 19.18 -17.29
CA HIS A 121 -13.16 19.16 -16.21
C HIS A 121 -12.70 18.25 -15.06
N ILE A 122 -11.70 18.75 -14.32
CA ILE A 122 -11.10 18.06 -13.19
C ILE A 122 -11.56 18.71 -11.89
N GLU A 123 -12.11 17.90 -10.99
CA GLU A 123 -12.38 18.24 -9.60
C GLU A 123 -11.46 17.45 -8.68
N VAL A 124 -11.11 18.03 -7.53
CA VAL A 124 -10.20 17.42 -6.55
C VAL A 124 -10.89 17.37 -5.21
N ILE A 125 -10.86 16.21 -4.55
CA ILE A 125 -11.34 16.06 -3.17
C ILE A 125 -10.13 15.73 -2.30
N VAL A 126 -9.82 16.57 -1.31
CA VAL A 126 -8.68 16.36 -0.40
C VAL A 126 -9.17 16.22 1.03
N TYR A 127 -8.79 15.13 1.70
CA TYR A 127 -9.03 14.97 3.14
C TYR A 127 -7.82 15.39 3.96
N LEU A 128 -8.04 16.29 4.91
CA LEU A 128 -7.03 16.72 5.88
C LEU A 128 -7.28 16.09 7.25
N ARG A 129 -6.19 15.77 7.94
CA ARG A 129 -6.20 15.28 9.33
C ARG A 129 -5.45 16.25 10.23
N ARG A 130 -5.91 16.43 11.47
CA ARG A 130 -5.24 17.28 12.46
C ARG A 130 -3.75 16.90 12.56
N GLN A 131 -2.86 17.89 12.47
CA GLN A 131 -1.44 17.65 12.18
C GLN A 131 -0.75 16.76 13.21
N ASP A 132 -1.07 16.88 14.49
CA ASP A 132 -0.55 16.02 15.56
C ASP A 132 -0.96 14.55 15.35
N ARG A 133 -2.23 14.30 15.02
CA ARG A 133 -2.77 12.96 14.74
C ARG A 133 -2.22 12.39 13.44
N TYR A 134 -2.01 13.23 12.44
CA TYR A 134 -1.37 12.85 11.19
C TYR A 134 0.05 12.35 11.46
N ILE A 135 0.89 13.15 12.12
CA ILE A 135 2.31 12.82 12.28
C ILE A 135 2.53 11.61 13.19
N GLU A 136 1.73 11.45 14.25
CA GLU A 136 1.74 10.24 15.09
C GLU A 136 1.35 8.99 14.28
N SER A 137 0.32 9.10 13.45
CA SER A 137 -0.17 7.98 12.64
C SER A 137 0.79 7.64 11.50
N TRP A 138 1.47 8.65 10.95
CA TRP A 138 2.45 8.50 9.89
C TRP A 138 3.75 7.89 10.42
N TRP A 139 4.28 8.37 11.55
CA TRP A 139 5.42 7.76 12.22
C TRP A 139 5.18 6.27 12.53
N ASN A 140 4.00 5.94 13.07
CA ASN A 140 3.61 4.55 13.31
C ASN A 140 3.61 3.73 12.01
N GLN A 141 3.12 4.29 10.89
CA GLN A 141 3.19 3.64 9.59
C GLN A 141 4.63 3.44 9.12
N GLU A 142 5.51 4.42 9.29
CA GLU A 142 6.92 4.29 8.91
C GLU A 142 7.63 3.21 9.73
N VAL A 143 7.37 3.10 11.04
CA VAL A 143 7.90 2.02 11.89
C VAL A 143 7.44 0.63 11.41
N LYS A 144 6.19 0.50 10.96
CA LYS A 144 5.66 -0.75 10.39
C LYS A 144 6.29 -1.11 9.05
N GLU A 145 6.35 -0.13 8.15
CA GLU A 145 6.63 -0.36 6.73
C GLU A 145 8.10 -0.22 6.35
N ARG A 146 8.92 0.42 7.19
CA ARG A 146 10.34 0.62 6.90
C ARG A 146 11.18 -0.17 7.90
N PRO A 147 11.92 -1.20 7.46
CA PRO A 147 12.63 -2.10 8.35
C PRO A 147 13.75 -1.43 9.17
N TYR A 148 14.13 -0.20 8.87
CA TYR A 148 15.19 0.56 9.55
C TYR A 148 14.67 1.81 10.29
N ARG A 149 13.34 2.01 10.36
CA ARG A 149 12.77 3.12 11.13
C ARG A 149 12.76 2.75 12.62
N SER A 150 13.83 3.12 13.32
CA SER A 150 14.06 2.80 14.73
C SER A 150 14.08 4.02 15.67
N GLU A 151 14.12 5.24 15.11
CA GLU A 151 14.13 6.48 15.90
C GLU A 151 12.85 6.64 16.74
N THR A 152 12.99 7.21 17.93
CA THR A 152 11.85 7.52 18.79
C THR A 152 10.96 8.59 18.14
N PHE A 153 9.71 8.71 18.58
CA PHE A 153 8.85 9.78 18.08
C PHE A 153 9.42 11.18 18.37
N SER A 154 10.04 11.39 19.54
CA SER A 154 10.68 12.66 19.89
C SER A 154 11.83 13.01 18.95
N ASP A 155 12.65 12.02 18.55
CA ASP A 155 13.74 12.24 17.59
C ASP A 155 13.19 12.47 16.18
N TYR A 156 12.16 11.72 15.80
CA TYR A 156 11.49 11.84 14.52
C TYR A 156 10.99 13.27 14.25
N ILE A 157 10.33 13.89 15.24
CA ILE A 157 9.81 15.26 15.09
C ILE A 157 10.92 16.33 15.15
N LYS A 158 12.05 16.05 15.81
CA LYS A 158 13.20 16.98 15.87
C LYS A 158 13.98 17.03 14.57
N ASN A 159 14.02 15.92 13.82
CA ASN A 159 14.80 15.78 12.59
C ASN A 159 14.23 16.56 11.37
N GLY A 160 13.14 17.30 11.55
CA GLY A 160 12.58 18.21 10.55
C GLY A 160 11.05 18.13 10.47
N LYS A 161 10.43 19.12 9.82
CA LYS A 161 8.99 19.09 9.54
C LYS A 161 8.76 18.27 8.26
N ASP A 162 7.90 17.24 8.32
CA ASP A 162 7.41 16.55 7.11
C ASP A 162 6.72 17.58 6.20
N PRO A 163 7.21 17.82 4.97
CA PRO A 163 6.58 18.78 4.03
C PRO A 163 5.11 18.48 3.75
N SER A 164 4.66 17.25 4.01
CA SER A 164 3.26 16.84 3.91
C SER A 164 2.34 17.58 4.89
N LEU A 165 2.89 18.23 5.93
CA LEU A 165 2.15 19.00 6.93
C LEU A 165 1.86 20.46 6.53
N SER A 166 2.49 20.96 5.45
CA SER A 166 2.23 22.30 4.90
C SER A 166 0.98 22.27 4.01
N TYR A 167 -0.19 22.16 4.63
CA TYR A 167 -1.47 21.99 3.94
C TYR A 167 -1.82 23.18 3.06
N LEU A 168 -1.68 24.43 3.53
CA LEU A 168 -2.09 25.60 2.75
C LEU A 168 -1.25 25.79 1.50
N GLU A 169 0.07 25.61 1.60
CA GLU A 169 0.97 25.63 0.44
C GLU A 169 0.52 24.61 -0.60
N LYS A 170 0.36 23.35 -0.19
CA LYS A 170 -0.09 22.27 -1.07
C LYS A 170 -1.46 22.49 -1.67
N LEU A 171 -2.42 22.98 -0.89
CA LEU A 171 -3.76 23.30 -1.40
C LEU A 171 -3.71 24.45 -2.42
N ASN A 172 -2.83 25.44 -2.22
CA ASN A 172 -2.63 26.51 -3.20
C ASN A 172 -1.98 25.97 -4.49
N GLU A 173 -0.96 25.10 -4.41
CA GLU A 173 -0.36 24.45 -5.59
C GLU A 173 -1.41 23.75 -6.46
N ILE A 174 -2.39 23.09 -5.83
CA ILE A 174 -3.51 22.45 -6.55
C ILE A 174 -4.47 23.51 -7.09
N ALA A 175 -4.95 24.42 -6.24
CA ALA A 175 -5.94 25.42 -6.58
C ALA A 175 -5.48 26.38 -7.70
N ASP A 176 -4.18 26.68 -7.78
CA ASP A 176 -3.60 27.55 -8.81
C ASP A 176 -3.69 26.91 -10.20
N VAL A 177 -3.76 25.57 -10.28
CA VAL A 177 -3.86 24.82 -11.55
C VAL A 177 -5.30 24.42 -11.87
N VAL A 178 -6.03 23.83 -10.92
CA VAL A 178 -7.40 23.32 -11.17
C VAL A 178 -8.48 24.37 -10.92
N GLY A 179 -8.15 25.44 -10.19
CA GLY A 179 -9.08 26.47 -9.73
C GLY A 179 -9.64 26.16 -8.34
N THR A 180 -9.70 27.19 -7.47
CA THR A 180 -10.22 27.09 -6.10
C THR A 180 -11.61 26.46 -6.01
N GLY A 181 -12.52 26.77 -6.96
CA GLY A 181 -13.88 26.22 -6.98
C GLY A 181 -13.98 24.75 -7.39
N GLN A 182 -12.88 24.16 -7.87
CA GLN A 182 -12.79 22.73 -8.21
C GLN A 182 -12.06 21.92 -7.13
N LEU A 183 -11.56 22.57 -6.07
CA LEU A 183 -10.85 21.95 -4.96
C LEU A 183 -11.76 21.88 -3.72
N HIS A 184 -12.23 20.67 -3.43
CA HIS A 184 -13.09 20.37 -2.29
C HIS A 184 -12.25 19.86 -1.12
N VAL A 185 -12.03 20.72 -0.12
CA VAL A 185 -11.29 20.36 1.09
C VAL A 185 -12.25 19.79 2.13
N ARG A 186 -11.95 18.60 2.64
CA ARG A 186 -12.72 17.90 3.67
C ARG A 186 -11.83 17.57 4.87
N VAL A 187 -12.46 17.36 6.02
CA VAL A 187 -11.77 17.12 7.29
C VAL A 187 -12.06 15.71 7.78
N TYR A 188 -11.00 14.96 8.09
CA TYR A 188 -11.09 13.60 8.62
C TYR A 188 -11.43 13.60 10.12
N GLU A 189 -12.65 14.04 10.45
CA GLU A 189 -13.19 14.07 11.81
C GLU A 189 -14.65 13.59 11.80
N LYS A 190 -14.98 12.61 12.64
CA LYS A 190 -16.32 11.99 12.67
C LYS A 190 -17.46 13.00 12.80
N GLN A 191 -17.24 14.05 13.59
CA GLN A 191 -18.24 15.09 13.87
C GLN A 191 -18.46 16.02 12.66
N GLN A 192 -17.52 16.06 11.72
CA GLN A 192 -17.59 16.85 10.50
C GLN A 192 -18.01 16.02 9.27
N PHE A 193 -18.09 14.69 9.41
CA PHE A 193 -18.53 13.83 8.32
C PHE A 193 -19.99 14.08 7.95
N SER A 194 -20.21 14.20 6.65
CA SER A 194 -21.51 14.22 5.99
C SER A 194 -21.97 12.79 5.67
N GLY A 195 -23.23 12.66 5.24
CA GLY A 195 -23.83 11.38 4.88
C GLY A 195 -24.38 10.61 6.09
N GLU A 196 -25.16 9.58 5.80
CA GLU A 196 -26.08 8.98 6.77
C GLU A 196 -25.39 8.09 7.82
N ARG A 197 -24.16 7.62 7.53
CA ARG A 197 -23.45 6.69 8.40
C ARG A 197 -22.45 7.32 9.34
N GLY A 198 -22.13 8.61 9.15
CA GLY A 198 -21.11 9.30 9.95
C GLY A 198 -19.73 8.67 9.84
N ASP A 199 -19.40 8.10 8.67
CA ASP A 199 -18.07 7.56 8.36
C ASP A 199 -17.48 8.21 7.11
N VAL A 200 -16.19 7.98 6.87
CA VAL A 200 -15.47 8.63 5.75
C VAL A 200 -16.01 8.20 4.38
N VAL A 201 -16.59 6.99 4.28
CA VAL A 201 -17.14 6.48 3.03
C VAL A 201 -18.43 7.22 2.72
N SER A 202 -19.36 7.31 3.68
CA SER A 202 -20.60 8.08 3.49
C SER A 202 -20.32 9.56 3.23
N ASP A 203 -19.28 10.11 3.87
CA ASP A 203 -18.83 11.49 3.66
C ASP A 203 -18.31 11.73 2.23
N PHE A 204 -17.50 10.79 1.72
CA PHE A 204 -16.98 10.86 0.36
C PHE A 204 -18.09 10.75 -0.69
N LEU A 205 -19.02 9.80 -0.53
CA LEU A 205 -20.15 9.65 -1.44
C LEU A 205 -21.06 10.88 -1.43
N ALA A 206 -21.31 11.47 -0.25
CA ALA A 206 -22.07 12.72 -0.15
C ALA A 206 -21.37 13.88 -0.89
N ALA A 207 -20.03 13.95 -0.87
CA ALA A 207 -19.27 14.92 -1.65
C ALA A 207 -19.46 14.75 -3.17
N LEU A 208 -19.75 13.54 -3.63
CA LEU A 208 -20.10 13.22 -5.01
C LEU A 208 -21.60 13.32 -5.29
N SER A 209 -22.42 13.68 -4.29
CA SER A 209 -23.89 13.65 -4.35
C SER A 209 -24.46 12.25 -4.65
N ILE A 210 -23.79 11.20 -4.14
CA ILE A 210 -24.23 9.81 -4.22
C ILE A 210 -24.83 9.41 -2.86
N TYR A 211 -26.08 8.98 -2.88
CA TYR A 211 -26.82 8.52 -1.70
C TYR A 211 -27.40 7.14 -2.02
N PRO A 212 -26.62 6.06 -1.82
CA PRO A 212 -27.04 4.72 -2.19
C PRO A 212 -27.98 4.13 -1.14
N ASP A 213 -28.69 3.07 -1.52
CA ASP A 213 -29.26 2.16 -0.53
C ASP A 213 -28.12 1.35 0.12
N TRP A 214 -27.87 1.62 1.40
CA TRP A 214 -26.80 0.97 2.15
C TRP A 214 -27.06 -0.51 2.39
N GLU A 215 -28.31 -0.99 2.34
CA GLU A 215 -28.64 -2.41 2.48
C GLU A 215 -28.17 -3.24 1.28
N GLU A 216 -28.10 -2.63 0.10
CA GLU A 216 -27.61 -3.25 -1.13
C GLU A 216 -26.08 -3.15 -1.29
N CYS A 217 -25.41 -2.36 -0.45
CA CYS A 217 -23.98 -2.13 -0.54
C CYS A 217 -23.17 -3.23 0.17
N ALA A 218 -22.07 -3.66 -0.46
CA ALA A 218 -21.01 -4.38 0.21
C ALA A 218 -20.27 -3.44 1.16
N VAL A 219 -20.59 -3.56 2.45
CA VAL A 219 -19.97 -2.76 3.51
C VAL A 219 -19.03 -3.63 4.32
N ARG A 220 -17.74 -3.33 4.26
CA ARG A 220 -16.73 -3.93 5.13
C ARG A 220 -16.19 -2.90 6.12
N SER A 221 -15.96 -3.33 7.35
CA SER A 221 -15.09 -2.59 8.26
C SER A 221 -13.65 -2.75 7.78
N SER A 222 -13.06 -1.69 7.22
CA SER A 222 -11.61 -1.71 6.93
C SER A 222 -10.86 -1.66 8.26
N VAL A 223 -10.27 -2.78 8.65
CA VAL A 223 -9.47 -2.86 9.88
C VAL A 223 -8.03 -2.51 9.55
N ASN A 224 -7.75 -1.21 9.42
CA ASN A 224 -6.36 -0.72 9.38
C ASN A 224 -5.86 -0.60 10.83
N GLU A 225 -5.65 -1.75 11.47
CA GLU A 225 -5.25 -1.83 12.87
C GLU A 225 -3.92 -1.09 13.09
N ARG A 226 -3.95 -0.07 13.96
CA ARG A 226 -2.74 0.60 14.47
C ARG A 226 -1.92 -0.46 15.21
N LEU A 227 -0.59 -0.49 15.02
CA LEU A 227 0.24 -1.24 15.97
C LEU A 227 0.23 -0.38 17.22
N SER A 228 -0.43 -0.85 18.26
CA SER A 228 -0.59 -0.14 19.52
C SER A 228 0.31 -0.71 20.59
N GLY A 229 0.62 0.15 21.56
CA GLY A 229 1.38 -0.23 22.75
C GLY A 229 2.69 -0.95 22.41
N ASN A 230 2.94 -2.02 23.15
CA ASN A 230 4.20 -2.75 23.15
C ASN A 230 4.62 -3.26 21.77
N LEU A 231 3.68 -3.61 20.89
CA LEU A 231 4.02 -4.16 19.58
C LEU A 231 4.71 -3.14 18.67
N LEU A 232 4.34 -1.87 18.76
CA LEU A 232 5.02 -0.83 17.98
C LEU A 232 6.45 -0.64 18.48
N GLU A 233 6.66 -0.61 19.79
CA GLU A 233 7.98 -0.44 20.38
C GLU A 233 8.88 -1.65 20.16
N ILE A 234 8.34 -2.87 20.26
CA ILE A 234 9.06 -4.09 19.86
C ILE A 234 9.49 -3.96 18.40
N LYS A 235 8.58 -3.59 17.50
CA LYS A 235 8.89 -3.42 16.08
C LYS A 235 9.97 -2.36 15.85
N ARG A 236 9.88 -1.21 16.51
CA ARG A 236 10.84 -0.11 16.42
C ARG A 236 12.23 -0.53 16.90
N ASN A 237 12.33 -1.23 18.02
CA ASN A 237 13.60 -1.76 18.53
C ASN A 237 14.17 -2.84 17.61
N LEU A 238 13.32 -3.75 17.09
CA LEU A 238 13.75 -4.71 16.07
C LEU A 238 14.27 -4.03 14.80
N ASN A 239 13.71 -2.88 14.40
CA ASN A 239 14.20 -2.14 13.24
C ASN A 239 15.63 -1.59 13.44
N SER A 240 16.15 -1.50 14.68
CA SER A 240 17.49 -0.97 14.95
C SER A 240 18.62 -1.91 14.53
N ILE A 241 18.33 -3.21 14.48
CA ILE A 241 19.29 -4.28 14.13
C ILE A 241 19.21 -4.69 12.65
N LEU A 242 18.17 -4.24 11.94
CA LEU A 242 17.95 -4.61 10.54
C LEU A 242 18.78 -3.74 9.59
N ILE A 243 19.36 -4.39 8.58
CA ILE A 243 20.18 -3.71 7.57
C ILE A 243 19.30 -3.33 6.39
N ARG A 244 19.49 -2.09 5.88
CA ARG A 244 18.81 -1.60 4.69
C ARG A 244 19.18 -2.45 3.47
N GLU A 245 18.20 -2.68 2.61
CA GLU A 245 18.36 -3.45 1.34
C GLU A 245 18.79 -4.91 1.54
N ASP A 246 18.67 -5.45 2.75
CA ASP A 246 18.86 -6.87 3.03
C ASP A 246 17.55 -7.67 2.86
N ALA A 247 17.61 -8.78 2.14
CA ALA A 247 16.43 -9.60 1.85
C ALA A 247 15.87 -10.29 3.10
N ALA A 248 16.73 -10.68 4.05
CA ALA A 248 16.28 -11.29 5.30
C ALA A 248 15.58 -10.25 6.20
N ALA A 249 15.99 -8.99 6.15
CA ALA A 249 15.30 -7.91 6.84
C ALA A 249 13.85 -7.73 6.34
N LYS A 250 13.63 -7.86 5.02
CA LYS A 250 12.28 -7.82 4.43
C LYS A 250 11.42 -9.01 4.87
N GLN A 251 12.00 -10.21 4.94
CA GLN A 251 11.27 -11.40 5.42
C GLN A 251 10.89 -11.28 6.89
N MET A 252 11.82 -10.82 7.72
CA MET A 252 11.56 -10.55 9.12
C MET A 252 10.46 -9.49 9.30
N GLN A 253 10.41 -8.48 8.44
CA GLN A 253 9.33 -7.49 8.44
C GLN A 253 7.96 -8.14 8.14
N LEU A 254 7.88 -9.02 7.14
CA LEU A 254 6.64 -9.74 6.82
C LEU A 254 6.19 -10.63 7.98
N ALA A 255 7.12 -11.34 8.62
CA ALA A 255 6.85 -12.17 9.78
C ALA A 255 6.35 -11.35 10.99
N VAL A 256 6.98 -10.21 11.30
CA VAL A 256 6.50 -9.36 12.40
C VAL A 256 5.12 -8.78 12.07
N ARG A 257 4.83 -8.47 10.80
CA ARG A 257 3.51 -7.99 10.38
C ARG A 257 2.42 -9.05 10.56
N SER A 258 2.69 -10.30 10.21
CA SER A 258 1.74 -11.41 10.38
C SER A 258 1.48 -11.71 11.85
N ILE A 259 2.52 -11.69 12.69
CA ILE A 259 2.40 -11.79 14.15
C ILE A 259 1.54 -10.63 14.68
N GLY A 260 1.84 -9.39 14.28
CA GLY A 260 1.07 -8.22 14.69
C GLY A 260 -0.43 -8.38 14.42
N ALA A 261 -0.80 -8.81 13.21
CA ALA A 261 -2.20 -9.08 12.85
C ALA A 261 -2.85 -10.15 13.73
N ALA A 262 -2.13 -11.23 14.07
CA ALA A 262 -2.63 -12.27 14.95
C ALA A 262 -2.86 -11.79 16.40
N TYR A 263 -2.01 -10.88 16.90
CA TYR A 263 -2.12 -10.35 18.26
C TYR A 263 -3.15 -9.20 18.37
N SER A 264 -3.30 -8.38 17.33
CA SER A 264 -4.26 -7.27 17.33
C SER A 264 -5.73 -7.72 17.40
N THR A 265 -6.06 -8.91 16.89
CA THR A 265 -7.42 -9.49 17.04
C THR A 265 -7.88 -9.74 18.48
N LYS A 266 -6.96 -9.70 19.46
CA LYS A 266 -7.26 -9.90 20.89
C LYS A 266 -7.20 -8.62 21.72
N ALA A 267 -6.73 -7.51 21.17
CA ALA A 267 -6.62 -6.25 21.90
C ALA A 267 -7.92 -5.45 21.77
N SER A 268 -8.88 -5.71 22.65
CA SER A 268 -10.10 -4.90 22.83
C SER A 268 -9.81 -3.47 23.32
N ASP A 269 -8.58 -3.18 23.73
CA ASP A 269 -8.18 -1.86 24.18
C ASP A 269 -7.71 -1.02 22.99
N ARG A 270 -8.65 -0.21 22.47
CA ARG A 270 -8.31 0.89 21.59
C ARG A 270 -7.27 1.75 22.31
N HIS A 271 -6.06 1.78 21.77
CA HIS A 271 -4.98 2.61 22.30
C HIS A 271 -5.35 4.09 22.13
N ILE A 272 -5.82 4.68 23.23
CA ILE A 272 -6.22 6.10 23.32
C ILE A 272 -4.99 7.00 23.42
N GLU A 273 -3.83 6.46 23.77
CA GLU A 273 -2.60 7.21 23.99
C GLU A 273 -2.00 7.80 22.69
N GLY A 274 -1.29 8.92 22.84
CA GLY A 274 -0.48 9.57 21.81
C GLY A 274 1.00 9.61 22.19
N TYR A 275 1.85 10.18 21.34
CA TYR A 275 3.31 10.19 21.56
C TYR A 275 3.88 11.57 21.94
N PHE A 276 3.00 12.57 22.01
CA PHE A 276 3.31 13.87 22.58
C PHE A 276 2.92 13.91 24.05
N SER A 277 3.72 14.59 24.87
CA SER A 277 3.18 15.20 26.09
C SER A 277 2.16 16.27 25.73
N THR A 278 1.26 16.61 26.66
CA THR A 278 0.24 17.65 26.46
C THR A 278 0.86 18.99 26.04
N GLU A 279 1.97 19.39 26.65
CA GLU A 279 2.65 20.65 26.35
C GLU A 279 3.29 20.64 24.96
N GLU A 280 3.96 19.55 24.58
CA GLU A 280 4.55 19.40 23.25
C GLU A 280 3.47 19.39 22.17
N ARG A 281 2.32 18.73 22.41
CA ARG A 281 1.21 18.72 21.45
C ARG A 281 0.69 20.12 21.19
N ARG A 282 0.49 20.94 22.23
CA ARG A 282 0.03 22.33 22.09
C ARG A 282 1.03 23.14 21.27
N LYS A 283 2.31 23.11 21.65
CA LYS A 283 3.40 23.79 20.92
C LYS A 283 3.48 23.36 19.45
N PHE A 284 3.29 22.06 19.19
CA PHE A 284 3.28 21.52 17.83
C PHE A 284 2.10 22.05 17.01
N LEU A 285 0.89 22.04 17.57
CA LEU A 285 -0.32 22.52 16.88
C LEU A 285 -0.31 24.03 16.65
N ASP A 286 0.25 24.81 17.59
CA ASP A 286 0.38 26.27 17.46
C ASP A 286 1.19 26.67 16.22
N CYS A 287 2.13 25.83 15.79
CA CYS A 287 2.90 26.05 14.56
C CYS A 287 2.03 26.09 13.30
N PHE A 288 0.83 25.51 13.33
CA PHE A 288 -0.08 25.39 12.19
C PHE A 288 -1.36 26.22 12.36
N ALA A 289 -1.54 26.90 13.49
CA ALA A 289 -2.80 27.58 13.84
C ALA A 289 -3.20 28.63 12.78
N GLU A 290 -2.25 29.47 12.35
CA GLU A 290 -2.50 30.53 11.37
C GLU A 290 -2.84 29.97 9.99
N GLU A 291 -2.13 28.93 9.57
CA GLU A 291 -2.41 28.23 8.32
C GLU A 291 -3.81 27.57 8.35
N ASN A 292 -4.10 26.83 9.42
CA ASN A 292 -5.38 26.15 9.60
C ASN A 292 -6.55 27.14 9.56
N LYS A 293 -6.40 28.32 10.17
CA LYS A 293 -7.40 29.40 10.12
C LYS A 293 -7.64 29.88 8.68
N LYS A 294 -6.57 30.08 7.89
CA LYS A 294 -6.68 30.49 6.48
C LYS A 294 -7.39 29.42 5.64
N ILE A 295 -7.07 28.15 5.85
CA ILE A 295 -7.72 27.03 5.14
C ILE A 295 -9.22 26.98 5.49
N ALA A 296 -9.56 27.09 6.78
CA ALA A 296 -10.95 27.09 7.25
C ALA A 296 -11.78 28.19 6.59
N GLN A 297 -11.26 29.41 6.60
CA GLN A 297 -11.94 30.56 6.00
C GLN A 297 -12.06 30.43 4.48
N LYS A 298 -10.99 29.98 3.81
CA LYS A 298 -10.94 29.91 2.33
C LYS A 298 -11.80 28.79 1.76
N TYR A 299 -11.80 27.60 2.37
CA TYR A 299 -12.39 26.40 1.77
C TYR A 299 -13.63 25.87 2.49
N LEU A 300 -13.83 26.19 3.77
CA LEU A 300 -14.93 25.67 4.58
C LEU A 300 -15.93 26.74 5.01
N GLY A 301 -15.60 28.02 4.84
CA GLY A 301 -16.43 29.12 5.34
C GLY A 301 -16.56 29.12 6.87
N SER A 302 -15.60 28.51 7.58
CA SER A 302 -15.60 28.37 9.04
C SER A 302 -14.41 29.10 9.68
N GLU A 303 -14.48 29.35 10.99
CA GLU A 303 -13.34 29.93 11.72
C GLU A 303 -12.26 28.90 12.07
N LYS A 304 -12.64 27.63 12.18
CA LYS A 304 -11.77 26.51 12.58
C LYS A 304 -11.80 25.39 11.56
N LEU A 305 -10.62 24.91 11.19
CA LEU A 305 -10.44 23.77 10.30
C LEU A 305 -10.81 22.45 11.02
N PHE A 306 -10.27 22.28 12.22
CA PHE A 306 -10.49 21.09 13.05
C PHE A 306 -11.42 21.45 14.23
N GLN A 307 -12.48 20.69 14.41
CA GLN A 307 -13.41 20.86 15.54
C GLN A 307 -12.93 20.08 16.77
N ASP A 308 -12.14 19.02 16.56
CA ASP A 308 -11.44 18.34 17.63
C ASP A 308 -10.35 19.27 18.22
N THR A 309 -10.61 19.80 19.41
CA THR A 309 -9.67 20.60 20.19
C THR A 309 -9.04 19.82 21.34
N ASP A 310 -9.28 18.51 21.44
CA ASP A 310 -8.74 17.69 22.51
C ASP A 310 -7.22 17.52 22.33
N VAL A 311 -6.48 18.15 23.24
CA VAL A 311 -5.02 18.06 23.33
C VAL A 311 -4.57 17.23 24.53
N ASP A 312 -5.50 16.87 25.43
CA ASP A 312 -5.25 16.18 26.69
C ASP A 312 -5.32 14.66 26.50
N ILE A 313 -4.66 14.19 25.44
CA ILE A 313 -4.56 12.77 25.12
C ILE A 313 -3.38 12.19 25.92
N PRO A 314 -3.59 11.12 26.70
CA PRO A 314 -2.55 10.51 27.51
C PRO A 314 -1.29 10.19 26.69
N GLU A 315 -0.12 10.55 27.22
CA GLU A 315 1.15 10.22 26.61
C GLU A 315 1.44 8.73 26.81
N TYR A 316 1.75 8.05 25.72
CA TYR A 316 2.23 6.69 25.76
C TYR A 316 3.62 6.68 26.37
N SER A 317 3.74 6.04 27.52
CA SER A 317 5.02 5.83 28.18
C SER A 317 5.32 4.34 28.29
N VAL A 318 6.54 3.98 27.91
CA VAL A 318 7.03 2.60 27.98
C VAL A 318 8.04 2.51 29.09
N ASN A 319 7.63 1.89 30.19
CA ASN A 319 8.55 1.59 31.28
C ASN A 319 9.17 0.20 31.08
N TRP A 320 10.14 0.11 30.17
CA TRP A 320 10.90 -1.13 29.96
C TRP A 320 12.32 -0.90 30.48
N ASN A 321 12.83 -1.83 31.29
CA ASN A 321 14.23 -1.78 31.71
C ASN A 321 15.14 -2.17 30.53
N MET A 322 16.44 -1.82 30.62
CA MET A 322 17.44 -2.14 29.59
C MET A 322 17.44 -3.62 29.20
N MET A 323 17.16 -4.52 30.16
CA MET A 323 17.10 -5.96 29.92
C MET A 323 16.09 -6.34 28.84
N TYR A 324 14.90 -5.73 28.79
CA TYR A 324 13.92 -6.05 27.75
C TYR A 324 14.36 -5.58 26.36
N ALA A 325 14.98 -4.40 26.28
CA ALA A 325 15.54 -3.91 25.01
C ALA A 325 16.66 -4.85 24.54
N ASP A 326 17.56 -5.24 25.44
CA ASP A 326 18.63 -6.20 25.16
C ASP A 326 18.08 -7.56 24.72
N MET A 327 17.02 -8.05 25.37
CA MET A 327 16.33 -9.28 24.94
C MET A 327 15.76 -9.15 23.53
N ILE A 328 15.05 -8.07 23.20
CA ILE A 328 14.52 -7.84 21.85
C ILE A 328 15.67 -7.84 20.83
N HIS A 329 16.78 -7.17 21.13
CA HIS A 329 17.93 -7.12 20.24
C HIS A 329 18.59 -8.49 20.09
N ILE A 330 18.83 -9.23 21.18
CA ILE A 330 19.47 -10.55 21.14
C ILE A 330 18.61 -11.55 20.36
N PHE A 331 17.33 -11.67 20.71
CA PHE A 331 16.43 -12.59 20.01
C PHE A 331 16.18 -12.16 18.57
N GLY A 332 16.03 -10.86 18.33
CA GLY A 332 15.91 -10.29 17.00
C GLY A 332 17.12 -10.61 16.14
N GLU A 333 18.34 -10.44 16.66
CA GLU A 333 19.59 -10.71 15.96
C GLU A 333 19.76 -12.22 15.70
N LEU A 334 19.41 -13.09 16.67
CA LEU A 334 19.43 -14.53 16.46
C LEU A 334 18.49 -14.96 15.32
N ILE A 335 17.25 -14.45 15.30
CA ILE A 335 16.28 -14.72 14.25
C ILE A 335 16.78 -14.18 12.92
N TYR A 336 17.31 -12.96 12.89
CA TYR A 336 17.82 -12.32 11.69
C TYR A 336 18.99 -13.11 11.10
N GLN A 337 19.96 -13.51 11.92
CA GLN A 337 21.10 -14.34 11.50
C GLN A 337 20.66 -15.74 11.04
N GLN A 338 19.66 -16.34 11.70
CA GLN A 338 19.10 -17.60 11.27
C GLN A 338 18.41 -17.47 9.90
N GLN A 339 17.64 -16.41 9.69
CA GLN A 339 17.01 -16.14 8.40
C GLN A 339 18.05 -15.97 7.29
N LYS A 340 19.16 -15.27 7.56
CA LYS A 340 20.27 -15.15 6.60
C LYS A 340 20.91 -16.50 6.27
N LYS A 341 21.09 -17.39 7.27
CA LYS A 341 21.60 -18.74 7.05
C LYS A 341 20.64 -19.59 6.22
N LEU A 342 19.35 -19.55 6.53
CA LEU A 342 18.31 -20.26 5.77
C LEU A 342 18.29 -19.77 4.33
N SER A 343 18.25 -18.45 4.09
CA SER A 343 18.30 -17.87 2.75
C SER A 343 19.60 -18.22 1.99
N ALA A 344 20.73 -18.35 2.68
CA ALA A 344 21.97 -18.82 2.05
C ALA A 344 21.92 -20.32 1.70
N GLN A 345 21.40 -21.17 2.58
CA GLN A 345 21.23 -22.61 2.35
C GLN A 345 20.23 -22.89 1.22
N ALA A 346 19.13 -22.16 1.19
CA ALA A 346 18.16 -22.07 0.11
C ALA A 346 18.84 -21.82 -1.24
N ALA A 347 19.62 -20.75 -1.33
CA ALA A 347 20.33 -20.37 -2.55
C ALA A 347 21.35 -21.44 -3.00
N VAL A 348 22.07 -22.06 -2.06
CA VAL A 348 23.00 -23.16 -2.35
C VAL A 348 22.26 -24.38 -2.89
N THR A 349 21.19 -24.80 -2.21
CA THR A 349 20.36 -25.95 -2.60
C THR A 349 19.79 -25.75 -3.99
N MET A 350 19.26 -24.56 -4.27
CA MET A 350 18.76 -24.18 -5.59
C MET A 350 19.82 -24.27 -6.68
N ARG A 351 21.03 -23.76 -6.44
CA ARG A 351 22.14 -23.90 -7.39
C ARG A 351 22.52 -25.36 -7.64
N MET A 352 22.45 -26.21 -6.61
CA MET A 352 22.70 -27.64 -6.76
C MET A 352 21.61 -28.30 -7.62
N ILE A 353 20.34 -27.99 -7.37
CA ILE A 353 19.21 -28.47 -8.17
C ILE A 353 19.39 -28.04 -9.62
N GLN A 354 19.61 -26.76 -9.89
CA GLN A 354 19.85 -26.25 -11.25
C GLN A 354 20.99 -26.99 -11.95
N LYS A 355 22.13 -27.16 -11.28
CA LYS A 355 23.28 -27.87 -11.84
C LYS A 355 22.96 -29.33 -12.14
N SER A 356 22.12 -29.98 -11.33
CA SER A 356 21.66 -31.35 -11.57
C SER A 356 20.75 -31.41 -12.79
N LEU A 357 19.77 -30.51 -12.88
CA LEU A 357 18.84 -30.43 -14.02
C LEU A 357 19.57 -30.16 -15.33
N SER A 358 20.53 -29.23 -15.34
CA SER A 358 21.34 -28.96 -16.52
C SER A 358 22.15 -30.18 -16.99
N LYS A 359 22.57 -31.07 -16.09
CA LYS A 359 23.26 -32.32 -16.45
C LYS A 359 22.31 -33.38 -17.02
N GLU A 360 21.08 -33.42 -16.54
CA GLU A 360 20.03 -34.33 -17.03
C GLU A 360 19.33 -33.81 -18.29
N GLY A 361 19.64 -32.58 -18.72
CA GLY A 361 18.97 -31.93 -19.84
C GLY A 361 17.55 -31.45 -19.52
N ARG A 362 17.15 -31.48 -18.24
CA ARG A 362 15.86 -30.97 -17.79
C ARG A 362 15.91 -29.44 -17.67
N LYS A 363 14.82 -28.83 -18.07
CA LYS A 363 14.57 -27.39 -17.95
C LYS A 363 14.00 -27.05 -16.57
N LEU A 364 14.05 -25.77 -16.19
CA LEU A 364 13.48 -25.30 -14.94
C LEU A 364 12.20 -24.51 -15.22
N ALA A 365 11.10 -24.93 -14.61
CA ALA A 365 9.85 -24.19 -14.60
C ALA A 365 9.55 -23.66 -13.20
N ILE A 366 8.98 -22.46 -13.10
CA ILE A 366 8.42 -21.92 -11.87
C ILE A 366 6.90 -21.88 -12.02
N PHE A 367 6.15 -22.42 -11.06
CA PHE A 367 4.69 -22.44 -11.08
C PHE A 367 4.10 -21.42 -10.11
N GLY A 368 3.61 -20.30 -10.65
CA GLY A 368 2.90 -19.22 -9.98
C GLY A 368 3.64 -17.88 -10.08
N ALA A 369 3.24 -16.98 -10.98
CA ALA A 369 3.94 -15.73 -11.30
C ALA A 369 3.75 -14.58 -10.28
N GLY A 370 3.44 -14.92 -9.02
CA GLY A 370 3.22 -13.97 -7.93
C GLY A 370 4.49 -13.45 -7.25
N PHE A 371 4.34 -12.92 -6.05
CA PHE A 371 5.44 -12.41 -5.24
C PHE A 371 6.50 -13.48 -4.96
N GLY A 372 6.09 -14.70 -4.59
CA GLY A 372 7.02 -15.80 -4.32
C GLY A 372 7.93 -16.15 -5.52
N CYS A 373 7.43 -16.07 -6.76
CA CYS A 373 8.25 -16.26 -7.96
C CYS A 373 9.34 -15.19 -8.08
N ARG A 374 8.97 -13.91 -7.92
CA ARG A 374 9.92 -12.79 -7.97
C ARG A 374 10.97 -12.91 -6.87
N ASN A 375 10.54 -13.30 -5.67
CA ASN A 375 11.43 -13.48 -4.53
C ASN A 375 12.42 -14.63 -4.76
N LEU A 376 11.95 -15.78 -5.26
CA LEU A 376 12.81 -16.91 -5.64
C LEU A 376 13.83 -16.53 -6.70
N LEU A 377 13.40 -15.86 -7.78
CA LEU A 377 14.30 -15.40 -8.84
C LEU A 377 15.37 -14.43 -8.32
N ALA A 378 14.97 -13.48 -7.46
CA ALA A 378 15.89 -12.48 -6.91
C ALA A 378 16.90 -13.08 -5.91
N GLN A 379 16.46 -13.97 -5.03
CA GLN A 379 17.31 -14.53 -3.97
C GLN A 379 18.21 -15.65 -4.48
N CYS A 380 17.65 -16.57 -5.26
CA CYS A 380 18.34 -17.77 -5.67
C CYS A 380 19.08 -17.60 -6.99
N ARG A 381 18.86 -16.48 -7.71
CA ARG A 381 19.41 -16.20 -9.05
C ARG A 381 19.15 -17.37 -10.01
N LEU A 382 17.88 -17.76 -10.06
CA LEU A 382 17.46 -18.89 -10.88
C LEU A 382 17.34 -18.45 -12.34
N ASP A 383 17.91 -19.23 -13.25
CA ASP A 383 17.63 -19.21 -14.68
C ASP A 383 16.50 -20.20 -14.93
N ALA A 384 15.26 -19.72 -14.86
CA ALA A 384 14.09 -20.51 -15.23
C ALA A 384 13.75 -20.29 -16.71
N ASP A 385 13.38 -21.38 -17.41
CA ASP A 385 13.02 -21.37 -18.82
C ASP A 385 11.62 -20.81 -19.05
N VAL A 386 10.71 -21.07 -18.11
CA VAL A 386 9.30 -20.70 -18.21
C VAL A 386 8.67 -20.50 -16.83
N ILE A 387 7.70 -19.61 -16.75
CA ILE A 387 6.80 -19.49 -15.61
C ILE A 387 5.42 -19.98 -16.02
N TRP A 388 4.88 -20.96 -15.31
CA TRP A 388 3.49 -21.38 -15.49
C TRP A 388 2.59 -20.69 -14.48
N ASP A 389 1.41 -20.26 -14.91
CA ASP A 389 0.40 -19.71 -14.01
C ASP A 389 -1.00 -20.17 -14.47
N ASN A 390 -1.88 -20.49 -13.52
CA ASN A 390 -3.26 -20.86 -13.85
C ASN A 390 -4.11 -19.62 -14.19
N ASP A 391 -3.63 -18.42 -13.86
CA ASP A 391 -4.25 -17.15 -14.23
C ASP A 391 -3.91 -16.78 -15.68
N ILE A 392 -4.90 -16.99 -16.56
CA ILE A 392 -4.82 -16.71 -18.00
C ILE A 392 -4.50 -15.22 -18.26
N CYS A 393 -4.92 -14.32 -17.39
CA CYS A 393 -4.68 -12.88 -17.56
C CYS A 393 -3.20 -12.50 -17.48
N LYS A 394 -2.36 -13.38 -16.92
CA LYS A 394 -0.90 -13.17 -16.83
C LYS A 394 -0.14 -13.73 -18.03
N HIS A 395 -0.76 -14.57 -18.86
CA HIS A 395 -0.09 -15.22 -19.98
C HIS A 395 0.38 -14.20 -21.02
N GLY A 396 1.53 -14.46 -21.64
CA GLY A 396 2.15 -13.56 -22.62
C GLY A 396 2.91 -12.38 -22.01
N ARG A 397 2.85 -12.19 -20.69
CA ARG A 397 3.71 -11.25 -19.96
C ARG A 397 5.03 -11.94 -19.56
N THR A 398 5.96 -11.16 -19.01
CA THR A 398 7.24 -11.68 -18.51
C THR A 398 7.50 -11.25 -17.06
N VAL A 399 8.28 -12.05 -16.34
CA VAL A 399 8.90 -11.68 -15.05
C VAL A 399 10.41 -11.77 -15.23
N LEU A 400 11.10 -10.63 -15.10
CA LEU A 400 12.56 -10.54 -15.30
C LEU A 400 13.03 -11.14 -16.65
N GLY A 401 12.21 -11.00 -17.70
CA GLY A 401 12.49 -11.54 -19.03
C GLY A 401 12.02 -12.98 -19.26
N ILE A 402 11.55 -13.68 -18.24
CA ILE A 402 11.07 -15.07 -18.33
C ILE A 402 9.58 -15.06 -18.70
N PRO A 403 9.14 -15.80 -19.74
CA PRO A 403 7.75 -15.78 -20.20
C PRO A 403 6.79 -16.49 -19.24
N ILE A 404 5.61 -15.89 -19.05
CA ILE A 404 4.49 -16.50 -18.33
C ILE A 404 3.56 -17.18 -19.33
N MET A 405 3.30 -18.47 -19.12
CA MET A 405 2.55 -19.31 -20.04
C MET A 405 1.55 -20.22 -19.31
N ALA A 406 0.61 -20.79 -20.07
CA ALA A 406 -0.17 -21.93 -19.60
C ALA A 406 0.74 -23.14 -19.35
N LEU A 407 0.34 -23.98 -18.39
CA LEU A 407 1.02 -25.24 -18.07
C LEU A 407 1.12 -26.14 -19.31
N ASP A 408 2.35 -26.47 -19.73
CA ASP A 408 2.56 -27.47 -20.78
C ASP A 408 2.43 -28.87 -20.20
N GLN A 409 1.21 -29.39 -20.23
CA GLN A 409 0.89 -30.73 -19.69
C GLN A 409 1.58 -31.84 -20.49
N LYS A 410 1.93 -31.61 -21.76
CA LYS A 410 2.47 -32.66 -22.65
C LYS A 410 3.96 -32.90 -22.39
N HIS A 411 4.71 -31.83 -22.16
CA HIS A 411 6.16 -31.87 -21.96
C HIS A 411 6.55 -31.63 -20.50
N ILE A 412 5.62 -31.82 -19.56
CA ILE A 412 5.85 -31.47 -18.15
C ILE A 412 7.03 -32.22 -17.52
N ARG A 413 7.36 -33.42 -18.01
CA ARG A 413 8.51 -34.23 -17.55
C ARG A 413 9.86 -33.69 -18.01
N ASP A 414 9.88 -32.87 -19.05
CA ASP A 414 11.10 -32.19 -19.52
C ASP A 414 11.52 -31.09 -18.55
N TYR A 415 10.64 -30.71 -17.63
CA TYR A 415 10.85 -29.66 -16.64
C TYR A 415 10.94 -30.26 -15.25
N PHE A 416 11.77 -29.65 -14.41
CA PHE A 416 11.60 -29.69 -12.97
C PHE A 416 10.90 -28.42 -12.52
N VAL A 417 9.92 -28.56 -11.63
CA VAL A 417 8.98 -27.50 -11.32
C VAL A 417 9.17 -27.01 -9.88
N ILE A 418 9.38 -25.71 -9.71
CA ILE A 418 9.34 -25.07 -8.39
C ILE A 418 7.98 -24.40 -8.22
N ILE A 419 7.18 -24.82 -7.25
CA ILE A 419 5.91 -24.16 -6.93
C ILE A 419 6.21 -22.91 -6.11
N SER A 420 5.91 -21.72 -6.62
CA SER A 420 6.31 -20.44 -6.01
C SER A 420 5.19 -19.70 -5.29
N CYS A 421 4.09 -20.38 -4.99
CA CYS A 421 2.97 -19.78 -4.26
C CYS A 421 3.27 -19.72 -2.76
N GLU A 422 2.91 -18.60 -2.12
CA GLU A 422 3.10 -18.41 -0.67
C GLU A 422 1.92 -18.92 0.15
N ASP A 423 0.75 -19.06 -0.49
CA ASP A 423 -0.46 -19.58 0.14
C ASP A 423 -0.43 -21.12 0.15
N GLU A 424 -0.53 -21.71 1.33
CA GLU A 424 -0.43 -23.16 1.53
C GLU A 424 -1.54 -23.94 0.80
N ARG A 425 -2.75 -23.37 0.70
CA ARG A 425 -3.86 -23.98 -0.02
C ARG A 425 -3.60 -23.97 -1.53
N LEU A 426 -3.13 -22.86 -2.08
CA LEU A 426 -2.77 -22.77 -3.50
C LEU A 426 -1.59 -23.69 -3.85
N THR A 427 -0.57 -23.74 -2.99
CA THR A 427 0.56 -24.67 -3.16
C THR A 427 0.10 -26.12 -3.21
N LYS A 428 -0.83 -26.51 -2.32
CA LYS A 428 -1.43 -27.85 -2.34
C LYS A 428 -2.23 -28.12 -3.62
N GLN A 429 -3.03 -27.16 -4.08
CA GLN A 429 -3.79 -27.30 -5.34
C GLN A 429 -2.88 -27.49 -6.56
N ILE A 430 -1.78 -26.74 -6.63
CA ILE A 430 -0.80 -26.88 -7.71
C ILE A 430 -0.08 -28.23 -7.61
N ALA A 431 0.31 -28.66 -6.41
CA ALA A 431 0.92 -29.97 -6.20
C ALA A 431 -0.01 -31.10 -6.67
N GLU A 432 -1.28 -31.08 -6.27
CA GLU A 432 -2.30 -32.04 -6.73
C GLU A 432 -2.48 -32.01 -8.26
N GLN A 433 -2.36 -30.84 -8.89
CA GLN A 433 -2.40 -30.70 -10.36
C GLN A 433 -1.19 -31.39 -11.02
N LEU A 434 0.01 -31.20 -10.48
CA LEU A 434 1.23 -31.85 -10.98
C LEU A 434 1.20 -33.36 -10.78
N GLU A 435 0.75 -33.83 -9.61
CA GLU A 435 0.62 -35.26 -9.29
C GLU A 435 -0.39 -35.96 -10.21
N LYS A 436 -1.49 -35.30 -10.58
CA LYS A 436 -2.45 -35.82 -11.58
C LYS A 436 -1.85 -35.97 -12.98
N LEU A 437 -0.81 -35.19 -13.30
CA LEU A 437 -0.02 -35.32 -14.52
C LEU A 437 1.13 -36.33 -14.37
N GLY A 438 1.19 -37.01 -13.21
CA GLY A 438 2.13 -38.06 -12.87
C GLY A 438 3.44 -37.57 -12.23
N CYS A 439 3.66 -36.26 -12.10
CA CYS A 439 4.88 -35.73 -11.49
C CYS A 439 5.02 -36.20 -10.04
N GLN A 440 6.23 -36.55 -9.62
CA GLN A 440 6.53 -36.98 -8.25
C GLN A 440 7.25 -35.88 -7.48
N LYS A 441 6.85 -35.67 -6.23
CA LYS A 441 7.51 -34.69 -5.35
C LYS A 441 8.96 -35.11 -5.09
N TYR A 442 9.86 -34.13 -5.09
CA TYR A 442 11.32 -34.29 -4.98
C TYR A 442 12.03 -34.92 -6.18
N GLU A 443 11.30 -35.53 -7.12
CA GLU A 443 11.87 -35.99 -8.39
C GLU A 443 11.57 -35.00 -9.54
N ASP A 444 10.33 -34.52 -9.63
CA ASP A 444 9.86 -33.65 -10.70
C ASP A 444 9.49 -32.25 -10.25
N TYR A 445 9.14 -32.09 -8.97
CA TYR A 445 8.80 -30.80 -8.43
C TYR A 445 9.07 -30.68 -6.94
N VAL A 446 9.11 -29.45 -6.48
CA VAL A 446 9.29 -29.09 -5.07
C VAL A 446 8.51 -27.81 -4.77
N ALA A 447 8.03 -27.68 -3.55
CA ALA A 447 7.41 -26.45 -3.10
C ALA A 447 8.50 -25.43 -2.71
N GLY A 448 8.40 -24.21 -3.23
CA GLY A 448 9.41 -23.17 -3.04
C GLY A 448 9.55 -22.72 -1.58
N ASN A 449 8.51 -22.89 -0.77
CA ASN A 449 8.55 -22.67 0.69
C ASN A 449 9.34 -23.76 1.45
N GLU A 450 9.60 -24.91 0.85
CA GLU A 450 10.54 -25.90 1.40
C GLU A 450 11.99 -25.54 1.08
N LEU A 451 12.17 -24.56 0.20
CA LEU A 451 13.46 -24.05 -0.25
C LEU A 451 13.77 -22.65 0.27
N LEU A 452 12.89 -22.03 1.07
CA LEU A 452 13.03 -20.69 1.66
C LEU A 452 12.76 -20.76 3.16
#